data_AF-M3C7N3-F1
#
_entry.id   AF-M3C7N3-F1
#
_cell.length_a   1.000
_cell.length_b   1.000
_cell.length_c   1.000
_cell.angle_alpha   90.00
_cell.angle_beta   90.00
_cell.angle_gamma   90.00
#
_symmetry.space_group_name_H-M   'P 1'
#
loop_
_entity.id
_entity.type
_entity.pdbx_description
1 polymer ?
#
loop_
_entity_poly.entity_id
_entity_poly.type
_entity_poly.pdbx_seq_one_letter_code
_entity_poly.pdbx_strand_id
1 'polypeptide(L)'
;MARAYRRIRAGDGPGRDGPYARGAAAGYRWALGAPGGAPVTGATPHGGVSMETLMAEVDAAVVQLDDPAQPPGAALYTQGAHDALAWICGLSDHCP
;
A
#
# COMPACT_ATOMS: atom_id res chain seq x y z
N MET A 1 -4.27 -19.85 -20.22
CA MET A 1 -3.29 -18.75 -20.11
C MET A 1 -3.72 -17.82 -18.98
N ALA A 2 -3.30 -18.13 -17.76
CA ALA A 2 -3.23 -17.21 -16.60
C ALA A 2 -2.34 -17.92 -15.57
N ARG A 3 -1.04 -17.99 -15.91
CA ARG A 3 0.01 -18.57 -15.08
C ARG A 3 0.29 -17.62 -13.90
N ALA A 4 0.61 -18.21 -12.75
CA ALA A 4 1.62 -17.72 -11.82
C ALA A 4 1.34 -16.47 -10.96
N TYR A 5 0.50 -16.60 -9.93
CA TYR A 5 0.69 -15.86 -8.66
C TYR A 5 0.68 -16.76 -7.42
N ARG A 6 0.73 -18.08 -7.60
CA ARG A 6 0.86 -19.04 -6.49
C ARG A 6 2.35 -19.37 -6.26
N ARG A 7 3.06 -18.43 -5.64
CA ARG A 7 4.37 -18.56 -4.94
C ARG A 7 4.61 -17.14 -4.42
N ILE A 8 4.32 -16.83 -3.16
CA ILE A 8 5.20 -17.11 -2.03
C ILE A 8 4.34 -17.33 -0.78
N ARG A 9 4.26 -18.57 -0.29
CA ARG A 9 3.97 -18.85 1.11
C ARG A 9 4.90 -19.96 1.55
N ALA A 10 6.13 -19.56 1.82
CA ALA A 10 7.14 -20.37 2.49
C ALA A 10 7.97 -19.42 3.36
N GLY A 11 7.64 -19.37 4.65
CA GLY A 11 8.57 -19.29 5.79
C GLY A 11 9.69 -18.24 5.87
N ASP A 12 9.83 -17.28 4.95
CA ASP A 12 10.86 -16.22 4.97
C ASP A 12 10.24 -14.93 4.41
N GLY A 13 9.30 -14.32 5.15
CA GLY A 13 8.71 -13.05 4.74
C GLY A 13 9.81 -11.99 4.49
N PRO A 14 9.61 -10.99 3.61
CA PRO A 14 10.47 -9.82 3.64
C PRO A 14 10.52 -9.40 5.11
N GLY A 15 11.73 -9.33 5.69
CA GLY A 15 11.88 -9.10 7.13
C GLY A 15 10.94 -8.00 7.57
N ARG A 16 10.54 -7.98 8.85
CA ARG A 16 9.62 -6.97 9.42
C ARG A 16 9.95 -5.52 9.03
N ASP A 17 11.15 -5.27 8.50
CA ASP A 17 11.70 -4.00 8.04
C ASP A 17 11.81 -3.83 6.51
N GLY A 18 11.32 -4.73 5.65
CA GLY A 18 11.43 -4.66 4.18
C GLY A 18 10.53 -3.59 3.53
N PRO A 19 10.79 -3.15 2.28
CA PRO A 19 10.03 -2.07 1.64
C PRO A 19 8.51 -2.28 1.63
N TYR A 20 8.07 -3.51 1.34
CA TYR A 20 6.66 -3.89 1.40
C TYR A 20 6.05 -3.70 2.80
N ALA A 21 6.67 -4.29 3.82
CA ALA A 21 6.20 -4.19 5.20
C ALA A 21 6.16 -2.73 5.69
N ARG A 22 7.15 -1.91 5.27
CA ARG A 22 7.15 -0.46 5.56
C ARG A 22 6.00 0.27 4.86
N GLY A 23 5.66 -0.11 3.63
CA GLY A 23 4.52 0.41 2.88
C GLY A 23 3.19 0.08 3.56
N ALA A 24 2.98 -1.18 3.90
CA ALA A 24 1.78 -1.62 4.63
C ALA A 24 1.64 -0.90 5.98
N ALA A 25 2.73 -0.82 6.76
CA ALA A 25 2.75 -0.09 8.02
C ALA A 25 2.51 1.42 7.84
N ALA A 26 2.93 2.03 6.73
CA ALA A 26 2.62 3.42 6.40
C ALA A 26 1.13 3.60 6.11
N GLY A 27 0.53 2.71 5.31
CA GLY A 27 -0.93 2.69 5.04
C GLY A 27 -1.76 2.60 6.31
N TYR A 28 -1.46 1.65 7.20
CA TYR A 28 -2.16 1.51 8.48
C TYR A 28 -2.02 2.74 9.37
N ARG A 29 -0.80 3.26 9.53
CA ARG A 29 -0.55 4.45 10.36
C ARG A 29 -1.31 5.66 9.83
N TRP A 30 -1.28 5.87 8.52
CA TRP A 30 -1.98 6.97 7.90
C TRP A 30 -3.50 6.85 8.06
N ALA A 31 -4.07 5.66 7.85
CA ALA A 31 -5.50 5.42 8.09
C ALA A 31 -5.92 5.65 9.55
N LEU A 32 -5.03 5.41 10.51
CA LEU A 32 -5.23 5.73 11.93
C LEU A 32 -5.04 7.22 12.28
N GLY A 33 -4.75 8.06 11.29
CA GLY A 33 -4.54 9.50 11.48
C GLY A 33 -3.15 9.87 12.02
N ALA A 34 -2.15 9.00 11.84
CA ALA A 34 -0.79 9.35 12.21
C ALA A 34 -0.30 10.60 11.44
N PRO A 35 0.45 11.51 12.09
CA PRO A 35 0.95 12.71 11.44
C PRO A 35 1.90 12.35 10.29
N GLY A 36 1.70 12.97 9.14
CA GLY A 36 2.47 12.70 7.92
C GLY A 36 1.62 12.88 6.66
N GLY A 37 2.27 12.84 5.51
CA GLY A 37 1.59 12.76 4.22
C GLY A 37 1.11 11.35 3.92
N ALA A 38 0.18 11.24 2.99
CA ALA A 38 -0.29 9.99 2.43
C ALA A 38 0.90 9.19 1.85
N PRO A 39 0.93 7.85 2.01
CA PRO A 39 2.13 7.06 1.76
C PRO A 39 2.63 7.06 0.31
N VAL A 40 1.75 7.26 -0.66
CA VAL A 40 2.00 7.20 -2.11
C VAL A 40 2.07 8.61 -2.70
N THR A 41 1.11 9.48 -2.37
CA THR A 41 1.02 10.84 -2.95
C THR A 41 1.71 11.92 -2.12
N GLY A 42 2.00 11.65 -0.84
CA GLY A 42 2.48 12.65 0.11
C GLY A 42 1.41 13.68 0.51
N ALA A 43 0.16 13.51 0.09
CA ALA A 43 -0.92 14.46 0.34
C ALA A 43 -1.21 14.59 1.85
N THR A 44 -1.48 15.81 2.29
CA THR A 44 -1.84 16.11 3.69
C THR A 44 -3.29 16.61 3.73
N PRO A 45 -4.28 15.72 3.93
CA PRO A 45 -5.69 16.12 3.88
C PRO A 45 -6.04 17.06 5.04
N HIS A 46 -6.74 18.14 4.73
CA HIS A 46 -7.23 19.09 5.71
C HIS A 46 -8.45 18.49 6.40
N GLY A 47 -8.40 18.32 7.73
CA GLY A 47 -9.51 17.77 8.51
C GLY A 47 -9.43 16.26 8.80
N GLY A 48 -8.31 15.61 8.48
CA GLY A 48 -8.06 14.20 8.78
C GLY A 48 -8.29 13.28 7.58
N VAL A 49 -8.13 11.97 7.81
CA VAL A 49 -8.24 10.95 6.76
C VAL A 49 -9.69 10.48 6.67
N SER A 50 -10.36 10.80 5.56
CA SER A 50 -11.71 10.33 5.26
C SER A 50 -11.66 9.07 4.38
N MET A 51 -12.79 8.37 4.26
CA MET A 51 -12.92 7.22 3.35
C MET A 51 -12.60 7.60 1.89
N GLU A 52 -13.03 8.80 1.46
CA GLU A 52 -12.73 9.32 0.13
C GLU A 52 -11.23 9.51 -0.07
N THR A 53 -10.52 10.05 0.92
CA THR A 53 -9.07 10.21 0.87
C THR A 53 -8.35 8.86 0.83
N LEU A 54 -8.82 7.87 1.60
CA LEU A 54 -8.26 6.52 1.55
C LEU A 54 -8.41 5.88 0.16
N MET A 55 -9.60 5.98 -0.45
CA MET A 55 -9.84 5.45 -1.80
C MET A 55 -9.01 6.18 -2.87
N ALA A 56 -8.91 7.50 -2.79
CA ALA A 56 -8.06 8.27 -3.70
C ALA A 56 -6.58 7.84 -3.64
N GLU A 57 -6.10 7.47 -2.46
CA GLU A 57 -4.74 6.96 -2.29
C GLU A 57 -4.57 5.53 -2.82
N VAL A 58 -5.60 4.68 -2.72
CA VAL A 58 -5.63 3.35 -3.37
C VAL A 58 -5.51 3.52 -4.88
N ASP A 59 -6.32 4.42 -5.48
CA ASP A 59 -6.27 4.70 -6.92
C ASP A 59 -4.90 5.24 -7.36
N ALA A 60 -4.31 6.15 -6.57
CA ALA A 60 -2.97 6.66 -6.83
C ALA A 60 -1.90 5.56 -6.78
N ALA A 61 -2.05 4.58 -5.90
CA ALA A 61 -1.14 3.45 -5.81
C ALA A 61 -1.22 2.55 -7.06
N VAL A 62 -2.42 2.30 -7.58
CA VAL A 62 -2.61 1.58 -8.85
C VAL A 62 -1.87 2.29 -9.99
N VAL A 63 -2.06 3.61 -10.11
CA VAL A 63 -1.39 4.41 -11.15
C VAL A 63 0.14 4.36 -11.02
N GLN A 64 0.68 4.42 -9.80
CA GLN A 64 2.13 4.32 -9.60
C GLN A 64 2.68 2.92 -9.91
N LEU A 65 1.96 1.85 -9.56
CA LEU A 65 2.41 0.47 -9.82
C LEU A 65 2.44 0.14 -11.31
N ASP A 66 1.63 0.83 -12.12
CA ASP A 66 1.64 0.73 -13.57
C ASP A 66 2.81 1.50 -14.23
N ASP A 67 3.59 2.29 -13.48
CA ASP A 67 4.75 3.01 -14.00
C ASP A 67 5.99 2.08 -14.12
N PRO A 68 6.42 1.72 -15.35
CA PRO A 68 7.57 0.85 -15.55
C PRO A 68 8.91 1.50 -15.18
N ALA A 69 8.96 2.83 -14.99
CA ALA A 69 10.15 3.53 -14.56
C ALA A 69 10.38 3.44 -13.04
N GLN A 70 9.41 2.91 -12.28
CA GLN A 70 9.48 2.90 -10.83
C GLN A 70 10.58 1.94 -10.31
N PRO A 71 11.46 2.38 -9.40
CA PRO A 71 12.46 1.51 -8.80
C PRO A 71 11.83 0.31 -8.08
N PRO A 72 12.42 -0.91 -8.13
CA PRO A 72 11.80 -2.11 -7.53
C PRO A 72 11.46 -1.97 -6.03
N GLY A 73 12.31 -1.27 -5.26
CA GLY A 73 12.04 -1.02 -3.84
C GLY A 73 10.88 -0.05 -3.60
N ALA A 74 10.68 0.92 -4.49
CA ALA A 74 9.56 1.85 -4.44
C ALA A 74 8.26 1.14 -4.84
N ALA A 75 8.28 0.33 -5.91
CA ALA A 75 7.13 -0.48 -6.31
C ALA A 75 6.69 -1.45 -5.19
N LEU A 76 7.62 -2.11 -4.50
CA LEU A 76 7.30 -2.97 -3.35
C LEU A 76 6.69 -2.19 -2.19
N TYR A 77 7.18 -0.99 -1.91
CA TYR A 77 6.60 -0.12 -0.89
C TYR A 77 5.18 0.32 -1.27
N THR A 78 4.97 0.77 -2.51
CA THR A 78 3.65 1.16 -3.03
C THR A 78 2.67 0.00 -3.00
N GLN A 79 3.11 -1.22 -3.34
CA GLN A 79 2.27 -2.43 -3.23
C GLN A 79 1.83 -2.69 -1.79
N GLY A 80 2.72 -2.58 -0.81
CA GLY A 80 2.36 -2.77 0.59
C GLY A 80 1.35 -1.74 1.09
N ALA A 81 1.54 -0.47 0.70
CA ALA A 81 0.59 0.60 1.03
C ALA A 81 -0.78 0.35 0.37
N HIS A 82 -0.79 0.00 -0.92
CA HIS A 82 -2.01 -0.37 -1.65
C HIS A 82 -2.76 -1.50 -0.95
N ASP A 83 -2.11 -2.62 -0.64
CA ASP A 83 -2.78 -3.80 -0.08
C ASP A 83 -3.39 -3.49 1.30
N ALA A 84 -2.67 -2.73 2.14
CA ALA A 84 -3.18 -2.33 3.45
C ALA A 84 -4.41 -1.42 3.33
N LEU A 85 -4.35 -0.41 2.45
CA LEU A 85 -5.45 0.52 2.24
C LEU A 85 -6.65 -0.15 1.55
N ALA A 86 -6.42 -1.03 0.58
CA ALA A 86 -7.46 -1.83 -0.05
C ALA A 86 -8.20 -2.72 0.95
N TRP A 87 -7.48 -3.34 1.89
CA TRP A 87 -8.10 -4.11 2.97
C TRP A 87 -8.93 -3.22 3.91
N ILE A 88 -8.40 -2.06 4.34
CA ILE A 88 -9.14 -1.11 5.19
C ILE A 88 -10.41 -0.61 4.51
N CYS A 89 -10.33 -0.33 3.20
CA CYS A 89 -11.45 0.13 2.40
C CYS A 89 -12.46 -0.98 2.07
N GLY A 90 -12.19 -2.24 2.43
CA GLY A 90 -13.05 -3.38 2.13
C GLY A 90 -13.00 -3.84 0.66
N LEU A 91 -11.95 -3.46 -0.08
CA LEU A 91 -11.71 -3.87 -1.47
C LEU A 91 -10.98 -5.23 -1.57
N SER A 92 -10.45 -5.71 -0.44
CA SER A 92 -9.77 -7.01 -0.32
C SER A 92 -10.14 -7.68 1.00
N ASP A 93 -10.35 -9.00 0.98
CA ASP A 93 -10.59 -9.81 2.18
C ASP A 93 -9.29 -10.24 2.87
N HIS A 94 -8.13 -10.07 2.23
CA HIS A 94 -6.84 -10.47 2.78
C HIS A 94 -6.15 -9.30 3.47
N CYS A 95 -5.98 -9.42 4.79
CA CYS A 95 -5.10 -8.55 5.55
C CYS A 95 -3.62 -8.88 5.25
N PRO A 96 -2.82 -7.93 4.74
CA PRO A 96 -1.38 -8.10 4.47
C PRO A 96 -0.51 -8.19 5.73
#